data_AF-A0A358M8I9-F1
#
_entry.id   AF-A0A358M8I9-F1
#
_cell.length_a   1.000
_cell.length_b   1.000
_cell.length_c   1.000
_cell.angle_alpha   90.00
_cell.angle_beta   90.00
_cell.angle_gamma   90.00
#
_symmetry.space_group_name_H-M   'P 1'
#
loop_
_entity.id
_entity.type
_entity.pdbx_description
1 polymer ?
#
loop_
_entity_poly.entity_id
_entity_poly.type
_entity_poly.pdbx_seq_one_letter_code
_entity_poly.pdbx_strand_id
1 'polypeptide(L)'
;QKGLFLDAFDDAELGKALEICSCFEFGNFSNNFDHFAPEYERFLSEGIPGVLKRIEESAERHGKDPEKLCFLNAAKLVMEGFANLCRSYAEAADRAKKPEIAGACRRIAEAPPQSFREALQLVWLTYQAFLCEDRYAMAFGRMDQYLAPFYRRDLENGTLCYDDAVTLLESVFIKLYEFRRFRGGDEVANICIGGITKEGTDAVNALSYAILEAVERVRIPGPNLSARIHRKTADPFVIACLNVIGTGIGYPALMNDEVNIPALIAAGHTPEDAANYCMVGCIENFIPGKEPPWSDGRYNAPLALEAVFNNGRSILSGRLAGLPCELDKISSMDAFLTELKKQMEFLASEYMVWFRSSNMKISVKMRAQPFLSCFCDDCIDRGRDVLDGGSRYPSVHGAVCMGIGTMADSLAAVESVVFLQKKYTLREIALALKADFAGYEELRRDLLAAPKYGNNDMLADQYAVWYLDTCHEIFDRYRTADGGRIYIAMGSNISNIAVGTATAATPDGR
;
A
#
# COMPACT_ATOMS: atom_id res chain seq x y z
N GLN A 1 -6.70 -30.27 -8.30
CA GLN A 1 -5.42 -30.98 -8.40
C GLN A 1 -4.63 -30.68 -7.14
N LYS A 2 -4.28 -31.69 -6.34
CA LYS A 2 -3.43 -31.54 -5.14
C LYS A 2 -2.04 -31.07 -5.62
N GLY A 3 -1.61 -29.90 -5.19
CA GLY A 3 -0.31 -29.34 -5.53
C GLY A 3 0.81 -30.23 -4.98
N LEU A 4 1.63 -30.73 -5.88
CA LEU A 4 3.09 -30.86 -5.80
C LEU A 4 3.75 -30.45 -4.47
N PHE A 5 3.67 -31.30 -3.46
CA PHE A 5 4.57 -31.30 -2.32
C PHE A 5 5.16 -32.70 -2.21
N LEU A 6 6.50 -32.78 -2.17
CA LEU A 6 7.26 -34.01 -2.06
C LEU A 6 7.08 -34.70 -0.70
N ASP A 7 7.09 -36.03 -0.77
CA ASP A 7 6.72 -37.01 0.24
C ASP A 7 5.32 -36.82 0.84
N ALA A 8 4.64 -37.94 1.09
CA ALA A 8 3.31 -37.93 1.67
C ALA A 8 3.40 -37.29 3.07
N PHE A 9 3.09 -36.00 3.17
CA PHE A 9 2.76 -35.38 4.45
C PHE A 9 1.61 -36.19 5.05
N ASP A 10 1.71 -36.49 6.35
CA ASP A 10 0.61 -37.11 7.06
C ASP A 10 -0.58 -36.14 7.00
N ASP A 11 -1.67 -36.55 6.34
CA ASP A 11 -2.89 -35.76 6.23
C ASP A 11 -3.39 -35.36 7.63
N ALA A 12 -3.06 -36.13 8.69
CA ALA A 12 -3.36 -35.78 10.07
C ALA A 12 -2.48 -34.64 10.61
N GLU A 13 -1.19 -34.59 10.28
CA GLU A 13 -0.30 -33.47 10.64
C GLU A 13 -0.70 -32.19 9.92
N LEU A 14 -1.01 -32.28 8.61
CA LEU A 14 -1.53 -31.13 7.85
C LEU A 14 -2.89 -30.67 8.41
N GLY A 15 -3.79 -31.60 8.71
CA GLY A 15 -5.08 -31.30 9.33
C GLY A 15 -4.92 -30.59 10.68
N LYS A 16 -4.01 -31.06 11.52
CA LYS A 16 -3.70 -30.44 12.81
C LYS A 16 -3.04 -29.07 12.65
N ALA A 17 -2.13 -28.91 11.69
CA ALA A 17 -1.50 -27.62 11.39
C ALA A 17 -2.56 -26.60 10.94
N LEU A 18 -3.47 -26.99 10.04
CA LEU A 18 -4.57 -26.16 9.58
C LEU A 18 -5.54 -25.82 10.73
N GLU A 19 -5.86 -26.77 11.61
CA GLU A 19 -6.68 -26.53 12.80
C GLU A 19 -6.02 -25.50 13.73
N ILE A 20 -4.73 -25.65 14.00
CA ILE A 20 -3.93 -24.70 14.78
C ILE A 20 -3.98 -23.33 14.10
N CYS A 21 -3.65 -23.23 12.81
CA CYS A 21 -3.68 -21.99 12.05
C CYS A 21 -5.08 -21.32 12.06
N SER A 22 -6.16 -22.11 11.97
CA SER A 22 -7.53 -21.61 12.00
C SER A 22 -7.97 -21.05 13.35
N CYS A 23 -7.28 -21.45 14.44
CA CYS A 23 -7.54 -20.92 15.78
C CYS A 23 -7.00 -19.49 15.98
N PHE A 24 -6.17 -18.98 15.06
CA PHE A 24 -5.67 -17.62 15.11
C PHE A 24 -6.50 -16.72 14.18
N GLU A 25 -6.98 -15.58 14.68
CA GLU A 25 -7.53 -14.52 13.83
C GLU A 25 -6.42 -14.10 12.86
N PHE A 26 -6.58 -14.44 11.58
CA PHE A 26 -5.60 -14.08 10.55
C PHE A 26 -5.48 -12.55 10.45
N GLY A 27 -4.25 -12.12 10.21
CA GLY A 27 -3.98 -10.72 9.98
C GLY A 27 -4.77 -10.19 8.79
N ASN A 28 -4.96 -8.88 8.75
CA ASN A 28 -5.58 -8.19 7.64
C ASN A 28 -4.91 -6.83 7.46
N PHE A 29 -5.45 -6.09 6.51
CA PHE A 29 -4.98 -4.76 6.14
C PHE A 29 -4.75 -3.81 7.32
N SER A 30 -5.63 -3.84 8.32
CA SER A 30 -5.58 -2.91 9.43
C SER A 30 -4.59 -3.31 10.53
N ASN A 31 -3.91 -4.47 10.44
CA ASN A 31 -3.01 -4.98 11.50
C ASN A 31 -1.61 -5.41 11.04
N ASN A 32 -1.10 -4.76 9.98
CA ASN A 32 0.26 -4.93 9.45
C ASN A 32 0.55 -6.36 8.97
N PHE A 33 -0.42 -6.96 8.27
CA PHE A 33 -0.28 -8.28 7.65
C PHE A 33 0.03 -8.23 6.15
N ASP A 34 -0.56 -7.25 5.46
CA ASP A 34 -0.49 -7.06 4.01
C ASP A 34 0.28 -5.77 3.66
N HIS A 35 0.49 -5.48 2.37
CA HIS A 35 1.17 -4.26 1.88
C HIS A 35 2.63 -4.14 2.34
N PHE A 36 3.47 -5.03 1.80
CA PHE A 36 4.90 -5.04 2.06
C PHE A 36 5.67 -5.17 0.76
N ALA A 37 6.80 -4.45 0.67
CA ALA A 37 7.79 -4.63 -0.39
C ALA A 37 9.02 -5.35 0.20
N PRO A 38 9.30 -6.60 -0.18
CA PRO A 38 10.47 -7.36 0.29
C PRO A 38 11.82 -6.76 -0.08
N GLU A 39 12.85 -7.05 0.73
CA GLU A 39 14.26 -6.79 0.38
C GLU A 39 14.78 -7.81 -0.65
N TYR A 40 14.27 -7.69 -1.89
CA TYR A 40 14.63 -8.59 -2.99
C TYR A 40 16.09 -8.44 -3.42
N GLU A 41 16.70 -7.26 -3.32
CA GLU A 41 18.08 -7.02 -3.77
C GLU A 41 19.05 -7.91 -2.99
N ARG A 42 18.97 -7.88 -1.66
CA ARG A 42 19.77 -8.73 -0.79
C ARG A 42 19.44 -10.20 -0.99
N PHE A 43 18.15 -10.53 -1.05
CA PHE A 43 17.71 -11.92 -1.18
C PHE A 43 18.23 -12.58 -2.47
N LEU A 44 18.22 -11.87 -3.59
CA LEU A 44 18.77 -12.35 -4.86
C LEU A 44 20.29 -12.51 -4.82
N SER A 45 20.99 -11.72 -4.01
CA SER A 45 22.45 -11.83 -3.85
C SER A 45 22.86 -13.02 -2.98
N GLU A 46 22.11 -13.30 -1.91
CA GLU A 46 22.41 -14.34 -0.91
C GLU A 46 21.79 -15.70 -1.27
N GLY A 47 20.65 -15.70 -1.98
CA GLY A 47 19.82 -16.87 -2.19
C GLY A 47 19.28 -17.46 -0.89
N ILE A 48 18.49 -18.53 -1.01
CA ILE A 48 17.97 -19.27 0.16
C ILE A 48 19.09 -19.75 1.11
N PRO A 49 20.21 -20.32 0.61
CA PRO A 49 21.30 -20.78 1.49
C PRO A 49 21.96 -19.64 2.27
N GLY A 50 22.12 -18.46 1.67
CA GLY A 50 22.72 -17.32 2.36
C GLY A 50 21.83 -16.79 3.48
N VAL A 51 20.51 -16.77 3.28
CA VAL A 51 19.55 -16.42 4.35
C VAL A 51 19.59 -17.43 5.49
N LEU A 52 19.57 -18.74 5.18
CA LEU A 52 19.70 -19.80 6.19
C LEU A 52 20.97 -19.66 7.02
N LYS A 53 22.10 -19.39 6.36
CA LYS A 53 23.38 -19.16 7.02
C LYS A 53 23.32 -17.95 7.97
N ARG A 54 22.72 -16.84 7.55
CA ARG A 54 22.52 -15.66 8.42
C ARG A 54 21.66 -15.95 9.63
N ILE A 55 20.62 -16.77 9.48
CA ILE A 55 19.76 -17.19 10.59
C ILE A 55 20.58 -18.00 11.61
N GLU A 56 21.41 -18.93 11.14
CA GLU A 56 22.30 -19.73 11.98
C GLU A 56 23.33 -18.88 12.72
N GLU A 57 24.04 -17.99 12.01
CA GLU A 57 24.99 -17.04 12.60
C GLU A 57 24.30 -16.14 13.64
N SER A 58 23.06 -15.70 13.37
CA SER A 58 22.29 -14.91 14.34
C SER A 58 21.88 -15.72 15.56
N ALA A 59 21.49 -16.99 15.37
CA ALA A 59 21.12 -17.88 16.47
C ALA A 59 22.32 -18.15 17.39
N GLU A 60 23.51 -18.30 16.84
CA GLU A 60 24.75 -18.40 17.63
C GLU A 60 25.01 -17.13 18.45
N ARG A 61 24.87 -15.94 17.84
CA ARG A 61 25.04 -14.65 18.55
C ARG A 61 24.04 -14.46 19.69
N HIS A 62 22.78 -14.89 19.50
CA HIS A 62 21.70 -14.74 20.48
C HIS A 62 21.48 -15.97 21.36
N GLY A 63 22.35 -16.98 21.31
CA GLY A 63 22.16 -18.35 21.82
C GLY A 63 21.78 -18.55 23.31
N LYS A 64 21.59 -17.48 24.07
CA LYS A 64 21.12 -17.48 25.47
C LYS A 64 19.71 -16.89 25.64
N ASP A 65 19.12 -16.31 24.59
CA ASP A 65 17.80 -15.68 24.62
C ASP A 65 16.76 -16.64 24.00
N PRO A 66 15.89 -17.27 24.82
CA PRO A 66 14.93 -18.25 24.35
C PRO A 66 13.91 -17.68 23.37
N GLU A 67 13.55 -16.40 23.51
CA GLU A 67 12.53 -15.78 22.64
C GLU A 67 13.11 -15.53 21.25
N LYS A 68 14.33 -15.03 21.19
CA LYS A 68 15.03 -14.84 19.91
C LYS A 68 15.32 -16.15 19.20
N LEU A 69 15.73 -17.17 19.96
CA LEU A 69 15.95 -18.50 19.40
C LEU A 69 14.65 -19.12 18.88
N CYS A 70 13.52 -18.89 19.54
CA CYS A 70 12.21 -19.33 19.06
C CYS A 70 11.90 -18.73 17.68
N PHE A 71 12.05 -17.41 17.54
CA PHE A 71 11.85 -16.73 16.25
C PHE A 71 12.83 -17.22 15.17
N LEU A 72 14.12 -17.31 15.48
CA LEU A 72 15.14 -17.72 14.51
C LEU A 72 14.95 -19.17 14.04
N ASN A 73 14.53 -20.06 14.95
CA ASN A 73 14.17 -21.44 14.58
C ASN A 73 12.92 -21.46 13.68
N ALA A 74 11.90 -20.64 13.98
CA ALA A 74 10.73 -20.52 13.11
C ALA A 74 11.10 -19.99 11.72
N ALA A 75 11.93 -18.94 11.64
CA ALA A 75 12.46 -18.37 10.40
C ALA A 75 13.25 -19.41 9.57
N LYS A 76 14.09 -20.23 10.23
CA LYS A 76 14.80 -21.33 9.59
C LYS A 76 13.83 -22.35 8.98
N LEU A 77 12.87 -22.82 9.78
CA LEU A 77 11.89 -23.83 9.34
C LEU A 77 11.09 -23.38 8.11
N VAL A 78 10.58 -22.14 8.11
CA VAL A 78 9.81 -21.62 6.96
C VAL A 78 10.68 -21.39 5.73
N MET A 79 11.94 -20.99 5.90
CA MET A 79 12.88 -20.82 4.78
C MET A 79 13.32 -22.17 4.18
N GLU A 80 13.49 -23.21 5.00
CA GLU A 80 13.68 -24.59 4.53
C GLU A 80 12.44 -25.11 3.80
N GLY A 81 11.25 -24.81 4.31
CA GLY A 81 9.97 -25.07 3.64
C GLY A 81 9.90 -24.40 2.26
N PHE A 82 10.36 -23.15 2.15
CA PHE A 82 10.44 -22.43 0.88
C PHE A 82 11.45 -23.07 -0.10
N ALA A 83 12.60 -23.54 0.39
CA ALA A 83 13.54 -24.31 -0.43
C ALA A 83 12.88 -25.58 -1.00
N ASN A 84 12.10 -26.29 -0.16
CA ASN A 84 11.35 -27.49 -0.57
C ASN A 84 10.25 -27.18 -1.60
N LEU A 85 9.59 -26.03 -1.49
CA LEU A 85 8.65 -25.55 -2.51
C LEU A 85 9.35 -25.40 -3.87
N CYS A 86 10.52 -24.75 -3.90
CA CYS A 86 11.31 -24.58 -5.11
C CYS A 86 11.71 -25.93 -5.73
N ARG A 87 12.18 -26.89 -4.91
CA ARG A 87 12.49 -28.26 -5.36
C ARG A 87 11.27 -28.98 -5.93
N SER A 88 10.12 -28.85 -5.28
CA SER A 88 8.87 -29.48 -5.73
C SER A 88 8.43 -28.96 -7.11
N TYR A 89 8.60 -27.65 -7.36
CA TYR A 89 8.38 -27.07 -8.69
C TYR A 89 9.41 -27.56 -9.72
N ALA A 90 10.67 -27.78 -9.32
CA ALA A 90 11.68 -28.35 -10.21
C ALA A 90 11.26 -29.74 -10.71
N GLU A 91 10.82 -30.62 -9.81
CA GLU A 91 10.37 -31.95 -10.18
C GLU A 91 9.06 -31.96 -10.98
N ALA A 92 8.15 -31.02 -10.68
CA ALA A 92 6.94 -30.83 -11.47
C ALA A 92 7.30 -30.51 -12.92
N ALA A 93 8.26 -29.61 -13.11
CA ALA A 93 8.77 -29.22 -14.42
C ALA A 93 9.47 -30.40 -15.12
N ASP A 94 10.24 -31.23 -14.39
CA ASP A 94 10.83 -32.46 -14.94
C ASP A 94 9.75 -33.42 -15.46
N ARG A 95 8.71 -33.69 -14.66
CA ARG A 95 7.54 -34.51 -15.07
C ARG A 95 6.81 -33.92 -16.27
N ALA A 96 6.72 -32.60 -16.36
CA ALA A 96 6.13 -31.88 -17.48
C ALA A 96 7.08 -31.73 -18.68
N LYS A 97 8.30 -32.29 -18.62
CA LYS A 97 9.35 -32.20 -19.67
C LYS A 97 9.71 -30.75 -20.00
N LYS A 98 9.89 -29.91 -18.98
CA LYS A 98 10.28 -28.50 -19.05
C LYS A 98 11.67 -28.29 -18.41
N PRO A 99 12.76 -28.73 -19.07
CA PRO A 99 14.09 -28.78 -18.46
C PRO A 99 14.63 -27.39 -18.04
N GLU A 100 14.30 -26.32 -18.78
CA GLU A 100 14.71 -24.96 -18.40
C GLU A 100 14.09 -24.50 -17.08
N ILE A 101 12.79 -24.80 -16.86
CA ILE A 101 12.10 -24.45 -15.60
C ILE A 101 12.62 -25.33 -14.47
N ALA A 102 12.82 -26.62 -14.73
CA ALA A 102 13.36 -27.55 -13.74
C ALA A 102 14.76 -27.12 -13.28
N GLY A 103 15.65 -26.77 -14.22
CA GLY A 103 16.98 -26.27 -13.93
C GLY A 103 16.96 -24.98 -13.10
N ALA A 104 16.13 -24.01 -13.48
CA ALA A 104 16.00 -22.75 -12.75
C ALA A 104 15.50 -22.97 -11.31
N CYS A 105 14.42 -23.73 -11.14
CA CYS A 105 13.85 -24.04 -9.82
C CYS A 105 14.82 -24.83 -8.91
N ARG A 106 15.59 -25.77 -9.49
CA ARG A 106 16.61 -26.53 -8.75
C ARG A 106 17.75 -25.63 -8.30
N ARG A 107 18.20 -24.73 -9.19
CA ARG A 107 19.27 -23.78 -8.89
C ARG A 107 18.89 -22.85 -7.75
N ILE A 108 17.74 -22.17 -7.82
CA ILE A 108 17.33 -21.20 -6.80
C ILE A 108 17.05 -21.85 -5.43
N ALA A 109 16.78 -23.16 -5.39
CA ALA A 109 16.63 -23.92 -4.16
C ALA A 109 17.97 -24.22 -3.45
N GLU A 110 19.10 -24.13 -4.17
CA GLU A 110 20.41 -24.61 -3.72
C GLU A 110 21.51 -23.53 -3.79
N ALA A 111 21.30 -22.47 -4.56
CA ALA A 111 22.28 -21.41 -4.79
C ALA A 111 21.60 -20.09 -5.20
N PRO A 112 22.30 -18.94 -5.07
CA PRO A 112 21.84 -17.69 -5.65
C PRO A 112 21.60 -17.80 -7.17
N PRO A 113 20.61 -17.08 -7.73
CA PRO A 113 20.37 -17.04 -9.17
C PRO A 113 21.60 -16.53 -9.93
N GLN A 114 21.80 -17.04 -11.14
CA GLN A 114 22.89 -16.70 -12.05
C GLN A 114 22.40 -16.32 -13.45
N SER A 115 21.09 -16.19 -13.64
CA SER A 115 20.45 -15.70 -14.88
C SER A 115 19.23 -14.82 -14.55
N PHE A 116 18.77 -14.03 -15.52
CA PHE A 116 17.54 -13.24 -15.40
C PHE A 116 16.33 -14.15 -15.17
N ARG A 117 16.26 -15.29 -15.88
CA ARG A 117 15.21 -16.30 -15.70
C ARG A 117 15.19 -16.81 -14.26
N GLU A 118 16.35 -17.19 -13.70
CA GLU A 118 16.45 -17.69 -12.33
C GLU A 118 16.07 -16.62 -11.31
N ALA A 119 16.55 -15.39 -11.47
CA ALA A 119 16.24 -14.29 -10.57
C ALA A 119 14.74 -13.96 -10.57
N LEU A 120 14.13 -13.85 -11.75
CA LEU A 120 12.69 -13.63 -11.89
C LEU A 120 11.87 -14.80 -11.33
N GLN A 121 12.31 -16.03 -11.56
CA GLN A 121 11.66 -17.24 -11.02
C GLN A 121 11.70 -17.26 -9.48
N LEU A 122 12.81 -16.84 -8.87
CA LEU A 122 12.94 -16.74 -7.41
C LEU A 122 12.00 -15.67 -6.84
N VAL A 123 11.98 -14.48 -7.43
CA VAL A 123 11.04 -13.41 -7.05
C VAL A 123 9.59 -13.89 -7.15
N TRP A 124 9.24 -14.56 -8.25
CA TRP A 124 7.90 -15.11 -8.45
C TRP A 124 7.54 -16.17 -7.42
N LEU A 125 8.42 -17.12 -7.11
CA LEU A 125 8.12 -18.15 -6.11
C LEU A 125 8.06 -17.56 -4.70
N THR A 126 8.89 -16.57 -4.37
CA THR A 126 8.77 -15.83 -3.10
C THR A 126 7.40 -15.16 -3.00
N TYR A 127 6.94 -14.51 -4.07
CA TYR A 127 5.61 -13.93 -4.14
C TYR A 127 4.51 -14.98 -3.96
N GLN A 128 4.62 -16.14 -4.62
CA GLN A 128 3.70 -17.27 -4.42
C GLN A 128 3.68 -17.78 -2.98
N ALA A 129 4.84 -17.82 -2.30
CA ALA A 129 4.90 -18.21 -0.90
C ALA A 129 4.12 -17.24 0.00
N PHE A 130 4.16 -15.93 -0.27
CA PHE A 130 3.29 -14.97 0.43
C PHE A 130 1.80 -15.22 0.17
N LEU A 131 1.42 -15.57 -1.05
CA LEU A 131 0.02 -15.96 -1.33
C LEU A 131 -0.40 -17.25 -0.61
N CYS A 132 0.55 -18.16 -0.36
CA CYS A 132 0.30 -19.35 0.46
C CYS A 132 0.11 -19.01 1.95
N GLU A 133 0.65 -17.89 2.42
CA GLU A 133 0.33 -17.30 3.74
C GLU A 133 -0.99 -16.49 3.73
N ASP A 134 -1.77 -16.57 2.65
CA ASP A 134 -3.01 -15.80 2.42
C ASP A 134 -2.81 -14.27 2.46
N ARG A 135 -1.59 -13.80 2.18
CA ARG A 135 -1.31 -12.36 2.06
C ARG A 135 -1.86 -11.78 0.77
N TYR A 136 -2.11 -10.48 0.84
CA TYR A 136 -2.60 -9.65 -0.24
C TYR A 136 -1.69 -8.45 -0.47
N ALA A 137 -1.68 -7.92 -1.70
CA ALA A 137 -1.03 -6.66 -2.05
C ALA A 137 0.46 -6.58 -1.71
N MET A 138 1.17 -7.68 -1.90
CA MET A 138 2.63 -7.74 -1.73
C MET A 138 3.28 -7.09 -2.96
N ALA A 139 4.16 -6.12 -2.76
CA ALA A 139 4.77 -5.40 -3.88
C ALA A 139 5.99 -6.15 -4.41
N PHE A 140 6.17 -6.09 -5.73
CA PHE A 140 7.45 -6.41 -6.35
C PHE A 140 8.47 -5.30 -6.11
N GLY A 141 8.03 -4.07 -5.78
CA GLY A 141 8.91 -2.95 -5.50
C GLY A 141 9.71 -2.53 -6.73
N ARG A 142 10.97 -2.09 -6.54
CA ARG A 142 11.85 -1.58 -7.61
C ARG A 142 12.43 -2.69 -8.51
N MET A 143 11.53 -3.40 -9.17
CA MET A 143 11.82 -4.61 -9.96
C MET A 143 12.81 -4.36 -11.09
N ASP A 144 12.79 -3.16 -11.68
CA ASP A 144 13.75 -2.77 -12.71
C ASP A 144 15.18 -2.57 -12.18
N GLN A 145 15.36 -2.39 -10.87
CA GLN A 145 16.68 -2.17 -10.26
C GLN A 145 17.32 -3.49 -9.82
N TYR A 146 16.65 -4.29 -8.99
CA TYR A 146 17.28 -5.51 -8.45
C TYR A 146 17.41 -6.64 -9.48
N LEU A 147 16.63 -6.62 -10.58
CA LEU A 147 16.80 -7.56 -11.69
C LEU A 147 17.74 -7.06 -12.80
N ALA A 148 18.03 -5.76 -12.88
CA ALA A 148 18.86 -5.18 -13.93
C ALA A 148 20.26 -5.82 -14.05
N PRO A 149 20.98 -6.18 -12.97
CA PRO A 149 22.28 -6.84 -13.08
C PRO A 149 22.21 -8.18 -13.83
N PHE A 150 21.17 -8.98 -13.56
CA PHE A 150 20.96 -10.27 -14.22
C PHE A 150 20.56 -10.09 -15.69
N TYR A 151 19.65 -9.15 -15.95
CA TYR A 151 19.21 -8.81 -17.30
C TYR A 151 20.38 -8.34 -18.18
N ARG A 152 21.17 -7.37 -17.70
CA ARG A 152 22.30 -6.80 -18.43
C ARG A 152 23.35 -7.87 -18.76
N ARG A 153 23.75 -8.67 -17.76
CA ARG A 153 24.74 -9.73 -17.94
C ARG A 153 24.30 -10.75 -19.00
N ASP A 154 23.03 -11.16 -18.97
CA ASP A 154 22.54 -12.20 -19.87
C ASP A 154 22.37 -11.67 -21.31
N LEU A 155 22.03 -10.38 -21.49
CA LEU A 155 22.09 -9.72 -22.80
C LEU A 155 23.52 -9.65 -23.34
N GLU A 156 24.49 -9.23 -22.51
CA GLU A 156 25.90 -9.12 -22.89
C GLU A 156 26.51 -10.47 -23.28
N ASN A 157 26.12 -11.54 -22.59
CA ASN A 157 26.56 -12.91 -22.87
C ASN A 157 25.79 -13.59 -24.00
N GLY A 158 24.75 -12.94 -24.54
CA GLY A 158 23.90 -13.50 -25.61
C GLY A 158 23.04 -14.69 -25.18
N THR A 159 22.82 -14.88 -23.88
CA THR A 159 21.98 -15.96 -23.33
C THR A 159 20.52 -15.55 -23.15
N LEU A 160 20.22 -14.28 -23.38
CA LEU A 160 18.89 -13.67 -23.35
C LEU A 160 18.84 -12.60 -24.45
N CYS A 161 17.70 -12.44 -25.12
CA CYS A 161 17.42 -11.24 -25.91
C CYS A 161 16.32 -10.38 -25.25
N TYR A 162 16.15 -9.14 -25.75
CA TYR A 162 15.15 -8.21 -25.23
C TYR A 162 13.73 -8.81 -25.24
N ASP A 163 13.33 -9.45 -26.34
CA ASP A 163 11.99 -10.02 -26.48
C ASP A 163 11.78 -11.24 -25.57
N ASP A 164 12.84 -12.03 -25.30
CA ASP A 164 12.79 -13.10 -24.30
C ASP A 164 12.52 -12.54 -22.90
N ALA A 165 13.20 -11.44 -22.54
CA ALA A 165 13.03 -10.78 -21.25
C ALA A 165 11.60 -10.24 -21.08
N VAL A 166 11.08 -9.57 -22.11
CA VAL A 166 9.68 -9.11 -22.14
C VAL A 166 8.73 -10.30 -21.99
N THR A 167 8.90 -11.38 -22.74
CA THR A 167 8.06 -12.59 -22.67
C THR A 167 8.05 -13.22 -21.26
N LEU A 168 9.20 -13.21 -20.57
CA LEU A 168 9.29 -13.69 -19.20
C LEU A 168 8.54 -12.80 -18.21
N LEU A 169 8.61 -11.47 -18.37
CA LEU A 169 7.86 -10.52 -17.56
C LEU A 169 6.35 -10.64 -17.80
N GLU A 170 5.94 -10.74 -19.07
CA GLU A 170 4.54 -10.99 -19.45
C GLU A 170 4.00 -12.25 -18.79
N SER A 171 4.80 -13.32 -18.75
CA SER A 171 4.43 -14.56 -18.10
C SER A 171 4.11 -14.33 -16.62
N VAL A 172 4.94 -13.59 -15.89
CA VAL A 172 4.67 -13.25 -14.47
C VAL A 172 3.38 -12.42 -14.34
N PHE A 173 3.16 -11.45 -15.22
CA PHE A 173 1.96 -10.59 -15.16
C PHE A 173 0.67 -11.38 -15.45
N ILE A 174 0.70 -12.28 -16.44
CA ILE A 174 -0.42 -13.20 -16.71
C ILE A 174 -0.66 -14.12 -15.50
N LYS A 175 0.40 -14.61 -14.86
CA LYS A 175 0.27 -15.41 -13.64
C LYS A 175 -0.32 -14.63 -12.47
N LEU A 176 -0.05 -13.33 -12.34
CA LEU A 176 -0.72 -12.47 -11.37
C LEU A 176 -2.22 -12.33 -11.68
N TYR A 177 -2.59 -12.21 -12.95
CA TYR A 177 -4.00 -12.15 -13.34
C TYR A 177 -4.80 -13.41 -12.98
N GLU A 178 -4.14 -14.58 -12.89
CA GLU A 178 -4.79 -15.80 -12.41
C GLU A 178 -5.36 -15.64 -10.99
N PHE A 179 -4.79 -14.76 -10.16
CA PHE A 179 -5.33 -14.44 -8.84
C PHE A 179 -6.80 -13.98 -8.93
N ARG A 180 -7.14 -13.12 -9.88
CA ARG A 180 -8.53 -12.71 -10.15
C ARG A 180 -9.44 -13.88 -10.43
N ARG A 181 -8.95 -14.85 -11.21
CA ARG A 181 -9.71 -16.04 -11.59
C ARG A 181 -9.96 -16.97 -10.40
N PHE A 182 -8.99 -17.13 -9.51
CA PHE A 182 -9.05 -18.11 -8.42
C PHE A 182 -9.53 -17.54 -7.08
N ARG A 183 -9.32 -16.25 -6.82
CA ARG A 183 -9.61 -15.58 -5.54
C ARG A 183 -10.70 -14.48 -5.65
N GLY A 184 -11.13 -14.12 -6.87
CA GLY A 184 -12.31 -13.27 -7.08
C GLY A 184 -12.09 -11.76 -7.05
N GLY A 185 -10.84 -11.29 -7.04
CA GLY A 185 -10.47 -9.87 -7.09
C GLY A 185 -9.12 -9.65 -7.76
N ASP A 186 -8.86 -8.44 -8.26
CA ASP A 186 -7.52 -8.11 -8.78
C ASP A 186 -6.52 -8.08 -7.64
N GLU A 187 -5.29 -8.45 -7.94
CA GLU A 187 -4.21 -8.28 -7.00
C GLU A 187 -3.54 -6.92 -7.21
N VAL A 188 -3.44 -6.14 -6.13
CA VAL A 188 -2.85 -4.79 -6.15
C VAL A 188 -1.34 -4.84 -5.87
N ALA A 189 -0.67 -5.88 -6.37
CA ALA A 189 0.78 -6.01 -6.34
C ALA A 189 1.43 -4.88 -7.16
N ASN A 190 2.21 -4.03 -6.49
CA ASN A 190 2.84 -2.89 -7.12
C ASN A 190 4.23 -3.21 -7.67
N ILE A 191 4.50 -2.76 -8.89
CA ILE A 191 5.80 -2.73 -9.54
C ILE A 191 6.21 -1.27 -9.70
N CYS A 192 7.41 -0.93 -9.24
CA CYS A 192 8.00 0.38 -9.36
C CYS A 192 9.14 0.35 -10.38
N ILE A 193 9.15 1.34 -11.28
CA ILE A 193 10.22 1.56 -12.26
C ILE A 193 10.74 3.01 -12.23
N GLY A 194 11.96 3.24 -12.71
CA GLY A 194 12.56 4.57 -12.82
C GLY A 194 13.01 5.16 -11.47
N GLY A 195 12.94 6.50 -11.35
CA GLY A 195 13.36 7.26 -10.18
C GLY A 195 14.87 7.53 -10.15
N ILE A 196 15.44 7.55 -8.94
CA ILE A 196 16.88 7.76 -8.71
C ILE A 196 17.56 6.59 -8.02
N THR A 197 18.87 6.46 -8.20
CA THR A 197 19.74 5.55 -7.44
C THR A 197 20.00 6.09 -6.04
N LYS A 198 20.62 5.28 -5.17
CA LYS A 198 21.05 5.68 -3.81
C LYS A 198 22.00 6.90 -3.85
N GLU A 199 22.73 7.07 -4.95
CA GLU A 199 23.66 8.17 -5.22
C GLU A 199 23.00 9.42 -5.82
N GLY A 200 21.69 9.40 -6.07
CA GLY A 200 20.97 10.55 -6.63
C GLY A 200 21.07 10.71 -8.14
N THR A 201 21.50 9.67 -8.87
CA THR A 201 21.51 9.65 -10.34
C THR A 201 20.25 9.03 -10.92
N ASP A 202 19.88 9.36 -12.16
CA ASP A 202 18.73 8.75 -12.84
C ASP A 202 18.85 7.22 -12.89
N ALA A 203 17.78 6.53 -12.50
CA ALA A 203 17.76 5.07 -12.39
C ALA A 203 16.99 4.39 -13.54
N VAL A 204 16.55 5.15 -14.55
CA VAL A 204 15.88 4.56 -15.72
C VAL A 204 16.89 3.70 -16.47
N ASN A 205 16.51 2.47 -16.77
CA ASN A 205 17.36 1.53 -17.49
C ASN A 205 16.55 0.71 -18.52
N ALA A 206 17.24 -0.12 -19.31
CA ALA A 206 16.58 -0.89 -20.36
C ALA A 206 15.52 -1.88 -19.85
N LEU A 207 15.63 -2.36 -18.60
CA LEU A 207 14.60 -3.19 -17.98
C LEU A 207 13.36 -2.37 -17.56
N SER A 208 13.51 -1.08 -17.24
CA SER A 208 12.37 -0.17 -17.03
C SER A 208 11.47 -0.11 -18.27
N TYR A 209 12.06 -0.05 -19.47
CA TYR A 209 11.31 -0.09 -20.74
C TYR A 209 10.70 -1.47 -21.01
N ALA A 210 11.43 -2.56 -20.75
CA ALA A 210 10.92 -3.91 -20.96
C ALA A 210 9.72 -4.23 -20.05
N ILE A 211 9.72 -3.76 -18.79
CA ILE A 211 8.58 -3.89 -17.87
C ILE A 211 7.37 -3.09 -18.38
N LEU A 212 7.60 -1.85 -18.82
CA LEU A 212 6.56 -0.99 -19.35
C LEU A 212 5.92 -1.61 -20.61
N GLU A 213 6.73 -2.16 -21.50
CA GLU A 213 6.26 -2.87 -22.69
C GLU A 213 5.50 -4.15 -22.36
N ALA A 214 5.97 -4.95 -21.39
CA ALA A 214 5.24 -6.14 -20.94
C ALA A 214 3.84 -5.78 -20.39
N VAL A 215 3.70 -4.67 -19.65
CA VAL A 215 2.38 -4.19 -19.20
C VAL A 215 1.51 -3.78 -20.39
N GLU A 216 2.07 -3.04 -21.36
CA GLU A 216 1.37 -2.62 -22.58
C GLU A 216 0.89 -3.80 -23.44
N ARG A 217 1.68 -4.88 -23.53
CA ARG A 217 1.36 -6.07 -24.31
C ARG A 217 0.30 -6.94 -23.61
N VAL A 218 0.37 -7.12 -22.29
CA VAL A 218 -0.56 -8.00 -21.55
C VAL A 218 -1.94 -7.35 -21.32
N ARG A 219 -2.00 -6.04 -21.07
CA ARG A 219 -3.26 -5.26 -20.92
C ARG A 219 -4.26 -5.80 -19.89
N ILE A 220 -3.77 -6.18 -18.73
CA ILE A 220 -4.58 -6.63 -17.59
C ILE A 220 -4.74 -5.52 -16.54
N PRO A 221 -5.82 -5.52 -15.73
CA PRO A 221 -6.07 -4.49 -14.72
C PRO A 221 -5.04 -4.40 -13.59
N GLY A 222 -4.15 -5.38 -13.46
CA GLY A 222 -3.04 -5.39 -12.50
C GLY A 222 -1.99 -6.41 -12.97
N PRO A 223 -0.69 -6.28 -12.67
CA PRO A 223 -0.11 -5.55 -11.54
C PRO A 223 -0.25 -4.04 -11.63
N ASN A 224 -0.29 -3.38 -10.47
CA ASN A 224 -0.16 -1.93 -10.42
C ASN A 224 1.26 -1.56 -10.89
N LEU A 225 1.37 -0.72 -11.91
CA LEU A 225 2.66 -0.20 -12.34
C LEU A 225 2.77 1.27 -11.99
N SER A 226 3.87 1.64 -11.35
CA SER A 226 4.22 3.01 -11.03
C SER A 226 5.59 3.38 -11.56
N ALA A 227 5.72 4.57 -12.15
CA ALA A 227 6.96 5.13 -12.63
C ALA A 227 7.34 6.34 -11.77
N ARG A 228 8.52 6.27 -11.14
CA ARG A 228 9.12 7.39 -10.43
C ARG A 228 9.79 8.34 -11.44
N ILE A 229 9.45 9.61 -11.35
CA ILE A 229 9.90 10.69 -12.22
C ILE A 229 10.58 11.76 -11.37
N HIS A 230 11.66 12.30 -11.89
CA HIS A 230 12.37 13.46 -11.34
C HIS A 230 12.73 14.44 -12.47
N ARG A 231 13.21 15.62 -12.09
CA ARG A 231 13.55 16.72 -13.00
C ARG A 231 14.59 16.37 -14.06
N LYS A 232 15.44 15.36 -13.83
CA LYS A 232 16.45 14.91 -14.80
C LYS A 232 16.04 13.63 -15.53
N THR A 233 14.83 13.11 -15.31
CA THR A 233 14.31 11.98 -16.09
C THR A 233 14.24 12.37 -17.56
N ALA A 234 14.76 11.50 -18.43
CA ALA A 234 14.83 11.79 -19.85
C ALA A 234 13.43 11.76 -20.50
N ASP A 235 13.14 12.75 -21.37
CA ASP A 235 11.87 12.85 -22.10
C ASP A 235 11.42 11.55 -22.78
N PRO A 236 12.31 10.73 -23.41
CA PRO A 236 11.88 9.48 -24.02
C PRO A 236 11.20 8.51 -23.05
N PHE A 237 11.62 8.47 -21.79
CA PHE A 237 10.99 7.60 -20.78
C PHE A 237 9.62 8.13 -20.37
N VAL A 238 9.50 9.46 -20.19
CA VAL A 238 8.21 10.12 -19.88
C VAL A 238 7.22 9.89 -21.04
N ILE A 239 7.67 10.07 -22.28
CA ILE A 239 6.86 9.83 -23.48
C ILE A 239 6.43 8.36 -23.56
N ALA A 240 7.32 7.42 -23.27
CA ALA A 240 6.97 6.00 -23.24
C ALA A 240 5.87 5.71 -22.21
N CYS A 241 5.98 6.27 -21.00
CA CYS A 241 4.93 6.15 -19.97
C CYS A 241 3.59 6.72 -20.45
N LEU A 242 3.59 7.92 -21.04
CA LEU A 242 2.39 8.57 -21.57
C LEU A 242 1.75 7.78 -22.71
N ASN A 243 2.55 7.13 -23.57
CA ASN A 243 2.03 6.27 -24.64
C ASN A 243 1.26 5.07 -24.08
N VAL A 244 1.80 4.41 -23.03
CA VAL A 244 1.10 3.29 -22.39
C VAL A 244 -0.17 3.77 -21.68
N ILE A 245 -0.12 4.90 -20.97
CA ILE A 245 -1.33 5.53 -20.38
C ILE A 245 -2.37 5.78 -21.47
N GLY A 246 -1.94 6.29 -22.63
CA GLY A 246 -2.77 6.59 -23.80
C GLY A 246 -3.48 5.38 -24.41
N THR A 247 -3.08 4.14 -24.06
CA THR A 247 -3.82 2.92 -24.45
C THR A 247 -5.15 2.77 -23.71
N GLY A 248 -5.36 3.53 -22.64
CA GLY A 248 -6.54 3.46 -21.77
C GLY A 248 -6.42 2.49 -20.59
N ILE A 249 -5.27 1.80 -20.43
CA ILE A 249 -5.03 0.91 -19.29
C ILE A 249 -4.82 1.67 -17.98
N GLY A 250 -4.46 2.96 -18.03
CA GLY A 250 -4.28 3.83 -16.86
C GLY A 250 -2.91 3.76 -16.18
N TYR A 251 -2.03 2.85 -16.60
CA TYR A 251 -0.67 2.68 -16.09
C TYR A 251 0.39 3.27 -17.05
N PRO A 252 1.58 3.66 -16.53
CA PRO A 252 1.95 3.68 -15.12
C PRO A 252 1.37 4.90 -14.37
N ALA A 253 1.18 4.76 -13.05
CA ALA A 253 1.00 5.92 -12.18
C ALA A 253 2.34 6.69 -12.07
N LEU A 254 2.31 8.01 -12.25
CA LEU A 254 3.52 8.85 -12.25
C LEU A 254 3.76 9.43 -10.85
N MET A 255 4.91 9.10 -10.25
CA MET A 255 5.28 9.51 -8.90
C MET A 255 6.40 10.55 -8.93
N ASN A 256 6.27 11.61 -8.14
CA ASN A 256 7.18 12.75 -8.15
C ASN A 256 8.24 12.65 -7.04
N ASP A 257 9.49 12.38 -7.41
CA ASP A 257 10.60 12.23 -6.48
C ASP A 257 10.96 13.54 -5.76
N GLU A 258 10.76 14.71 -6.37
CA GLU A 258 10.96 16.01 -5.71
C GLU A 258 9.98 16.28 -4.56
N VAL A 259 8.87 15.54 -4.48
CA VAL A 259 7.89 15.65 -3.39
C VAL A 259 8.05 14.49 -2.42
N ASN A 260 8.10 13.26 -2.94
CA ASN A 260 8.09 12.04 -2.13
C ASN A 260 9.36 11.87 -1.30
N ILE A 261 10.54 12.13 -1.89
CA ILE A 261 11.81 11.92 -1.19
C ILE A 261 11.96 12.91 -0.02
N PRO A 262 11.74 14.23 -0.19
CA PRO A 262 11.77 15.15 0.94
C PRO A 262 10.71 14.81 2.02
N ALA A 263 9.53 14.36 1.62
CA ALA A 263 8.49 13.94 2.57
C ALA A 263 8.93 12.73 3.41
N LEU A 264 9.56 11.72 2.81
CA LEU A 264 10.10 10.55 3.52
C LEU A 264 11.26 10.93 4.45
N ILE A 265 12.15 11.82 4.02
CA ILE A 265 13.23 12.35 4.87
C ILE A 265 12.65 13.11 6.07
N ALA A 266 11.67 13.99 5.83
CA ALA A 266 10.96 14.70 6.89
C ALA A 266 10.17 13.73 7.81
N ALA A 267 9.80 12.56 7.29
CA ALA A 267 9.16 11.50 8.05
C ALA A 267 10.13 10.76 8.99
N GLY A 268 11.45 10.90 8.79
CA GLY A 268 12.50 10.32 9.64
C GLY A 268 13.37 9.27 8.94
N HIS A 269 13.16 9.03 7.64
CA HIS A 269 13.97 8.10 6.86
C HIS A 269 15.31 8.71 6.46
N THR A 270 16.34 7.87 6.32
CA THR A 270 17.63 8.36 5.80
C THR A 270 17.48 8.80 4.33
N PRO A 271 18.29 9.76 3.85
CA PRO A 271 18.25 10.16 2.43
C PRO A 271 18.49 9.00 1.46
N GLU A 272 19.34 8.04 1.84
CA GLU A 272 19.62 6.84 1.04
C GLU A 272 18.39 5.93 0.92
N ASP A 273 17.73 5.66 2.05
CA ASP A 273 16.53 4.83 2.06
C ASP A 273 15.36 5.52 1.36
N ALA A 274 15.19 6.83 1.62
CA ALA A 274 14.19 7.65 0.95
C ALA A 274 14.42 7.70 -0.56
N ALA A 275 15.67 7.73 -1.04
CA ALA A 275 15.96 7.65 -2.48
C ALA A 275 15.58 6.29 -3.08
N ASN A 276 15.54 5.22 -2.28
CA ASN A 276 15.22 3.87 -2.71
C ASN A 276 13.75 3.45 -2.49
N TYR A 277 12.86 4.39 -2.15
CA TYR A 277 11.46 4.09 -1.93
C TYR A 277 10.77 3.45 -3.15
N CYS A 278 9.71 2.70 -2.89
CA CYS A 278 8.77 2.21 -3.89
C CYS A 278 7.35 2.43 -3.41
N MET A 279 6.38 1.87 -4.13
CA MET A 279 4.99 1.88 -3.71
C MET A 279 4.57 0.47 -3.31
N VAL A 280 3.73 0.37 -2.28
CA VAL A 280 2.95 -0.84 -1.96
C VAL A 280 1.49 -0.56 -2.27
N GLY A 281 0.71 -1.57 -2.68
CA GLY A 281 -0.69 -1.34 -3.04
C GLY A 281 -0.86 -0.32 -4.17
N CYS A 282 -1.45 0.84 -3.85
CA CYS A 282 -1.81 1.88 -4.80
C CYS A 282 -0.72 2.94 -4.95
N ILE A 283 -0.57 3.83 -3.96
CA ILE A 283 0.27 5.04 -3.98
C ILE A 283 1.13 5.18 -2.71
N GLU A 284 1.11 4.19 -1.84
CA GLU A 284 1.70 4.22 -0.52
C GLU A 284 3.23 4.16 -0.61
N ASN A 285 3.90 5.27 -0.32
CA ASN A 285 5.36 5.34 -0.32
C ASN A 285 5.94 4.44 0.78
N PHE A 286 6.72 3.44 0.38
CA PHE A 286 7.25 2.39 1.24
C PHE A 286 8.76 2.25 1.08
N ILE A 287 9.48 1.99 2.17
CA ILE A 287 10.91 1.68 2.17
C ILE A 287 11.10 0.14 2.09
N PRO A 288 11.51 -0.41 0.93
CA PRO A 288 11.59 -1.86 0.74
C PRO A 288 12.36 -2.55 1.85
N GLY A 289 11.72 -3.55 2.46
CA GLY A 289 12.31 -4.47 3.42
C GLY A 289 12.90 -3.83 4.66
N LYS A 290 12.47 -2.63 5.07
CA LYS A 290 13.03 -1.95 6.25
C LYS A 290 11.97 -1.51 7.25
N GLU A 291 10.70 -1.62 6.91
CA GLU A 291 9.57 -1.28 7.77
C GLU A 291 8.52 -2.41 7.76
N PRO A 292 7.70 -2.56 8.81
CA PRO A 292 6.62 -3.53 8.84
C PRO A 292 5.62 -3.30 7.70
N PRO A 293 4.84 -4.33 7.32
CA PRO A 293 3.80 -4.18 6.31
C PRO A 293 2.89 -2.99 6.65
N TRP A 294 2.58 -2.15 5.69
CA TRP A 294 1.76 -0.96 5.93
C TRP A 294 0.38 -1.37 6.41
N SER A 295 -0.15 -0.64 7.40
CA SER A 295 -1.57 -0.71 7.71
C SER A 295 -2.25 0.54 7.19
N ASP A 296 -3.51 0.45 6.77
CA ASP A 296 -4.30 1.63 6.43
C ASP A 296 -5.72 1.54 7.02
N GLY A 297 -6.39 2.67 7.01
CA GLY A 297 -7.81 2.77 7.24
C GLY A 297 -8.41 3.95 6.48
N ARG A 298 -9.74 4.06 6.51
CA ARG A 298 -10.50 5.08 5.77
C ARG A 298 -11.12 6.07 6.74
N TYR A 299 -10.72 7.33 6.63
CA TYR A 299 -11.23 8.44 7.44
C TYR A 299 -12.25 9.25 6.62
N ASN A 300 -13.54 9.09 6.95
CA ASN A 300 -14.62 9.82 6.29
C ASN A 300 -14.79 11.22 6.89
N ALA A 301 -13.95 12.16 6.46
CA ALA A 301 -14.03 13.53 6.93
C ALA A 301 -15.33 14.28 6.55
N PRO A 302 -15.96 14.06 5.36
CA PRO A 302 -17.24 14.69 5.03
C PRO A 302 -18.35 14.49 6.07
N LEU A 303 -18.32 13.42 6.87
CA LEU A 303 -19.27 13.22 7.97
C LEU A 303 -19.21 14.35 9.03
N ALA A 304 -18.07 15.03 9.14
CA ALA A 304 -17.91 16.19 10.02
C ALA A 304 -18.81 17.35 9.60
N LEU A 305 -19.11 17.52 8.31
CA LEU A 305 -20.06 18.52 7.82
C LEU A 305 -21.48 18.22 8.34
N GLU A 306 -21.94 16.96 8.25
CA GLU A 306 -23.22 16.56 8.83
C GLU A 306 -23.29 16.87 10.33
N ALA A 307 -22.19 16.58 11.05
CA ALA A 307 -22.13 16.84 12.48
C ALA A 307 -22.27 18.33 12.81
N VAL A 308 -21.69 19.24 12.03
CA VAL A 308 -21.90 20.70 12.21
C VAL A 308 -23.35 21.07 11.92
N PHE A 309 -23.91 20.66 10.78
CA PHE A 309 -25.28 21.07 10.37
C PHE A 309 -26.40 20.40 11.16
N ASN A 310 -26.12 19.30 11.86
CA ASN A 310 -27.13 18.52 12.57
C ASN A 310 -26.76 18.23 14.03
N ASN A 311 -26.05 19.15 14.68
CA ASN A 311 -25.79 19.14 16.13
C ASN A 311 -25.18 17.80 16.63
N GLY A 312 -24.12 17.35 15.95
CA GLY A 312 -23.39 16.14 16.27
C GLY A 312 -24.11 14.84 15.88
N ARG A 313 -25.11 14.88 15.01
CA ARG A 313 -25.90 13.71 14.61
C ARG A 313 -25.85 13.46 13.11
N SER A 314 -25.82 12.19 12.72
CA SER A 314 -26.01 11.78 11.32
C SER A 314 -27.41 12.17 10.86
N ILE A 315 -27.53 12.74 9.67
CA ILE A 315 -28.82 13.09 9.06
C ILE A 315 -29.58 11.82 8.68
N LEU A 316 -28.89 10.82 8.14
CA LEU A 316 -29.49 9.57 7.66
C LEU A 316 -30.04 8.70 8.81
N SER A 317 -29.28 8.57 9.90
CA SER A 317 -29.61 7.62 10.98
C SER A 317 -30.13 8.26 12.27
N GLY A 318 -29.95 9.57 12.45
CA GLY A 318 -30.26 10.29 13.68
C GLY A 318 -29.36 9.97 14.88
N ARG A 319 -28.43 9.02 14.72
CA ARG A 319 -27.45 8.62 15.76
C ARG A 319 -26.39 9.70 15.95
N LEU A 320 -25.74 9.67 17.11
CA LEU A 320 -24.58 10.52 17.36
C LEU A 320 -23.48 10.17 16.34
N ALA A 321 -22.96 11.19 15.68
CA ALA A 321 -21.90 11.13 14.68
C ALA A 321 -20.81 12.19 14.94
N GLY A 322 -20.93 12.95 16.02
CA GLY A 322 -20.02 14.03 16.37
C GLY A 322 -20.37 14.66 17.72
N LEU A 323 -19.72 15.78 18.02
CA LEU A 323 -19.96 16.61 19.19
C LEU A 323 -21.19 17.51 18.99
N PRO A 324 -21.92 17.91 20.06
CA PRO A 324 -22.94 18.93 19.96
C PRO A 324 -22.40 20.22 19.34
N CYS A 325 -23.16 20.82 18.42
CA CYS A 325 -22.83 22.04 17.69
C CYS A 325 -24.11 22.88 17.53
N GLU A 326 -24.11 24.07 18.13
CA GLU A 326 -25.23 25.01 18.02
C GLU A 326 -25.04 25.91 16.80
N LEU A 327 -25.67 25.52 15.69
CA LEU A 327 -25.53 26.20 14.39
C LEU A 327 -25.83 27.71 14.45
N ASP A 328 -26.80 28.11 15.29
CA ASP A 328 -27.22 29.52 15.42
C ASP A 328 -26.16 30.40 16.09
N LYS A 329 -25.12 29.81 16.72
CA LYS A 329 -24.00 30.55 17.32
C LYS A 329 -22.85 30.80 16.32
N ILE A 330 -22.91 30.23 15.11
CA ILE A 330 -21.87 30.38 14.10
C ILE A 330 -22.16 31.63 13.26
N SER A 331 -21.34 32.67 13.45
CA SER A 331 -21.55 33.99 12.82
C SER A 331 -20.54 34.36 11.74
N SER A 332 -19.50 33.55 11.53
CA SER A 332 -18.47 33.76 10.52
C SER A 332 -17.96 32.44 9.94
N MET A 333 -17.27 32.53 8.81
CA MET A 333 -16.62 31.36 8.22
C MET A 333 -15.52 30.79 9.14
N ASP A 334 -14.74 31.64 9.82
CA ASP A 334 -13.75 31.19 10.81
C ASP A 334 -14.39 30.40 11.97
N ALA A 335 -15.56 30.85 12.45
CA ALA A 335 -16.30 30.13 13.47
C ALA A 335 -16.82 28.78 12.94
N PHE A 336 -17.24 28.74 11.67
CA PHE A 336 -17.65 27.49 11.01
C PHE A 336 -16.50 26.50 10.89
N LEU A 337 -15.33 26.94 10.41
CA LEU A 337 -14.12 26.12 10.31
C LEU A 337 -13.65 25.64 11.69
N THR A 338 -13.78 26.48 12.72
CA THR A 338 -13.44 26.11 14.10
C THR A 338 -14.34 24.98 14.60
N GLU A 339 -15.66 25.06 14.39
CA GLU A 339 -16.59 23.99 14.76
C GLU A 339 -16.35 22.73 13.93
N LEU A 340 -16.10 22.87 12.63
CA LEU A 340 -15.80 21.74 11.75
C LEU A 340 -14.52 21.00 12.17
N LYS A 341 -13.45 21.74 12.51
CA LYS A 341 -12.21 21.15 13.01
C LYS A 341 -12.44 20.34 14.29
N LYS A 342 -13.28 20.81 15.22
CA LYS A 342 -13.65 20.03 16.43
C LYS A 342 -14.34 18.71 16.08
N GLN A 343 -15.23 18.72 15.09
CA GLN A 343 -15.87 17.49 14.61
C GLN A 343 -14.86 16.55 13.97
N MET A 344 -13.94 17.07 13.15
CA MET A 344 -12.87 16.28 12.54
C MET A 344 -11.95 15.65 13.60
N GLU A 345 -11.53 16.42 14.62
CA GLU A 345 -10.72 15.94 15.75
C GLU A 345 -11.44 14.82 16.52
N PHE A 346 -12.74 14.97 16.79
CA PHE A 346 -13.54 13.93 17.43
C PHE A 346 -13.58 12.64 16.59
N LEU A 347 -13.91 12.74 15.30
CA LEU A 347 -13.97 11.58 14.40
C LEU A 347 -12.60 10.89 14.27
N ALA A 348 -11.51 11.66 14.22
CA ALA A 348 -10.17 11.11 14.17
C ALA A 348 -9.81 10.39 15.49
N SER A 349 -10.27 10.90 16.63
CA SER A 349 -10.06 10.22 17.92
C SER A 349 -10.75 8.86 17.98
N GLU A 350 -12.00 8.77 17.50
CA GLU A 350 -12.75 7.51 17.43
C GLU A 350 -12.09 6.52 16.45
N TYR A 351 -11.67 7.01 15.29
CA TYR A 351 -10.89 6.24 14.32
C TYR A 351 -9.61 5.65 14.95
N MET A 352 -8.86 6.47 15.69
CA MET A 352 -7.60 6.04 16.32
C MET A 352 -7.82 5.06 17.47
N VAL A 353 -8.92 5.20 18.23
CA VAL A 353 -9.33 4.20 19.24
C VAL A 353 -9.59 2.87 18.56
N TRP A 354 -10.40 2.85 17.49
CA TRP A 354 -10.68 1.63 16.74
C TRP A 354 -9.40 0.96 16.20
N PHE A 355 -8.52 1.72 15.54
CA PHE A 355 -7.27 1.22 14.99
C PHE A 355 -6.37 0.60 16.08
N ARG A 356 -6.14 1.33 17.18
CA ARG A 356 -5.29 0.86 18.28
C ARG A 356 -5.87 -0.37 18.96
N SER A 357 -7.17 -0.36 19.27
CA SER A 357 -7.83 -1.50 19.91
C SER A 357 -7.77 -2.74 19.03
N SER A 358 -7.93 -2.59 17.71
CA SER A 358 -7.85 -3.71 16.77
C SER A 358 -6.43 -4.30 16.68
N ASN A 359 -5.41 -3.45 16.66
CA ASN A 359 -4.00 -3.87 16.60
C ASN A 359 -3.50 -4.52 17.89
N MET A 360 -3.99 -4.06 19.04
CA MET A 360 -3.56 -4.55 20.35
C MET A 360 -4.42 -5.71 20.87
N LYS A 361 -5.50 -6.09 20.18
CA LYS A 361 -6.39 -7.19 20.58
C LYS A 361 -5.65 -8.53 20.64
N ILE A 362 -4.70 -8.76 19.75
CA ILE A 362 -3.93 -9.99 19.65
C ILE A 362 -2.45 -9.67 19.78
N SER A 363 -1.80 -10.36 20.72
CA SER A 363 -0.35 -10.33 20.94
C SER A 363 0.42 -10.51 19.63
N VAL A 364 1.47 -9.70 19.43
CA VAL A 364 2.39 -9.81 18.29
C VAL A 364 3.01 -11.22 18.19
N LYS A 365 3.20 -11.92 19.32
CA LYS A 365 3.72 -13.29 19.33
C LYS A 365 2.76 -14.30 18.69
N MET A 366 1.46 -14.06 18.79
CA MET A 366 0.43 -14.92 18.19
C MET A 366 0.23 -14.60 16.70
N ARG A 367 0.80 -13.50 16.20
CA ARG A 367 0.72 -13.05 14.81
C ARG A 367 2.11 -12.95 14.15
N ALA A 368 3.09 -13.68 14.68
CA ALA A 368 4.45 -13.65 14.17
C ALA A 368 4.47 -14.03 12.68
N GLN A 369 5.35 -13.39 11.94
CA GLN A 369 5.48 -13.47 10.48
C GLN A 369 6.92 -13.89 10.13
N PRO A 370 7.34 -15.12 10.47
CA PRO A 370 8.74 -15.54 10.35
C PRO A 370 9.24 -15.52 8.90
N PHE A 371 8.41 -15.90 7.92
CA PHE A 371 8.82 -15.90 6.51
C PHE A 371 8.99 -14.47 6.01
N LEU A 372 8.02 -13.58 6.24
CA LEU A 372 8.11 -12.16 5.87
C LEU A 372 9.31 -11.48 6.54
N SER A 373 9.55 -11.80 7.81
CA SER A 373 10.69 -11.26 8.57
C SER A 373 12.05 -11.61 7.97
N CYS A 374 12.17 -12.70 7.19
CA CYS A 374 13.39 -13.00 6.46
C CYS A 374 13.70 -11.99 5.34
N PHE A 375 12.70 -11.21 4.92
CA PHE A 375 12.81 -10.17 3.88
C PHE A 375 12.74 -8.75 4.44
N CYS A 376 12.79 -8.59 5.77
CA CYS A 376 12.80 -7.29 6.44
C CYS A 376 14.07 -7.14 7.30
N ASP A 377 14.95 -6.24 6.90
CA ASP A 377 16.07 -5.80 7.72
C ASP A 377 15.55 -5.00 8.94
N ASP A 378 16.03 -5.22 10.17
CA ASP A 378 17.14 -6.09 10.59
C ASP A 378 16.62 -7.34 11.35
N CYS A 379 15.45 -7.90 10.98
CA CYS A 379 14.72 -8.88 11.81
C CYS A 379 15.58 -10.10 12.18
N ILE A 380 16.24 -10.72 11.20
CA ILE A 380 17.16 -11.84 11.42
C ILE A 380 18.30 -11.42 12.36
N ASP A 381 18.93 -10.27 12.10
CA ASP A 381 20.09 -9.81 12.88
C ASP A 381 19.73 -9.48 14.32
N ARG A 382 18.53 -8.97 14.57
CA ARG A 382 17.99 -8.71 15.92
C ARG A 382 17.45 -9.97 16.60
N GLY A 383 17.20 -11.04 15.84
CA GLY A 383 16.53 -12.24 16.30
C GLY A 383 15.09 -11.97 16.70
N ARG A 384 14.41 -11.04 16.01
CA ARG A 384 13.05 -10.62 16.35
C ARG A 384 12.18 -10.53 15.11
N ASP A 385 10.90 -10.83 15.29
CA ASP A 385 9.89 -10.72 14.26
C ASP A 385 9.66 -9.26 13.85
N VAL A 386 9.20 -9.06 12.61
CA VAL A 386 8.86 -7.75 12.05
C VAL A 386 7.84 -6.99 12.90
N LEU A 387 6.89 -7.68 13.54
CA LEU A 387 5.90 -7.06 14.44
C LEU A 387 6.39 -6.89 15.88
N ASP A 388 7.55 -7.46 16.22
CA ASP A 388 8.17 -7.42 17.56
C ASP A 388 9.46 -6.58 17.57
N GLY A 389 9.49 -5.52 16.74
CA GLY A 389 10.60 -4.57 16.67
C GLY A 389 11.85 -5.09 15.95
N GLY A 390 11.72 -6.12 15.12
CA GLY A 390 12.79 -6.61 14.26
C GLY A 390 13.17 -5.64 13.14
N SER A 391 12.22 -4.87 12.62
CA SER A 391 12.41 -3.95 11.50
C SER A 391 13.29 -2.75 11.85
N ARG A 392 13.96 -2.19 10.85
CA ARG A 392 14.79 -0.99 10.98
C ARG A 392 13.98 0.24 11.37
N TYR A 393 12.87 0.46 10.68
CA TYR A 393 11.91 1.53 10.94
C TYR A 393 10.67 0.96 11.63
N PRO A 394 9.97 1.76 12.46
CA PRO A 394 8.72 1.33 13.08
C PRO A 394 7.58 1.23 12.04
N SER A 395 6.48 0.60 12.43
CA SER A 395 5.28 0.47 11.61
C SER A 395 4.69 1.82 11.23
N VAL A 396 4.08 1.86 10.04
CA VAL A 396 3.31 3.02 9.57
C VAL A 396 1.84 2.63 9.50
N HIS A 397 1.00 3.60 9.84
CA HIS A 397 -0.44 3.53 9.58
C HIS A 397 -0.88 4.68 8.69
N GLY A 398 -1.47 4.36 7.54
CA GLY A 398 -2.10 5.31 6.64
C GLY A 398 -3.52 5.65 7.08
N ALA A 399 -3.72 6.83 7.66
CA ALA A 399 -5.04 7.44 7.82
C ALA A 399 -5.46 8.05 6.47
N VAL A 400 -6.12 7.24 5.62
CA VAL A 400 -6.52 7.69 4.29
C VAL A 400 -7.75 8.59 4.41
N CYS A 401 -7.50 9.89 4.26
CA CYS A 401 -8.47 10.97 4.37
C CYS A 401 -9.25 11.10 3.06
N MET A 402 -10.56 10.89 3.13
CA MET A 402 -11.45 10.89 1.98
C MET A 402 -12.15 12.23 1.80
N GLY A 403 -12.52 12.55 0.55
CA GLY A 403 -13.50 13.59 0.25
C GLY A 403 -12.93 15.00 0.15
N ILE A 404 -11.67 15.18 -0.24
CA ILE A 404 -11.06 16.51 -0.41
C ILE A 404 -11.89 17.43 -1.33
N GLY A 405 -12.41 16.92 -2.45
CA GLY A 405 -13.29 17.69 -3.34
C GLY A 405 -14.60 18.09 -2.66
N THR A 406 -15.31 17.14 -2.08
CA THR A 406 -16.55 17.41 -1.31
C THR A 406 -16.34 18.41 -0.18
N MET A 407 -15.22 18.32 0.55
CA MET A 407 -14.88 19.26 1.62
C MET A 407 -14.61 20.66 1.05
N ALA A 408 -13.74 20.78 0.05
CA ALA A 408 -13.38 22.06 -0.55
C ALA A 408 -14.60 22.77 -1.15
N ASP A 409 -15.39 22.04 -1.93
CA ASP A 409 -16.56 22.58 -2.61
C ASP A 409 -17.68 22.96 -1.63
N SER A 410 -17.87 22.17 -0.56
CA SER A 410 -18.86 22.47 0.47
C SER A 410 -18.49 23.75 1.24
N LEU A 411 -17.21 23.92 1.58
CA LEU A 411 -16.73 25.11 2.29
C LEU A 411 -16.81 26.36 1.41
N ALA A 412 -16.42 26.25 0.14
CA ALA A 412 -16.53 27.34 -0.83
C ALA A 412 -17.98 27.77 -1.07
N ALA A 413 -18.90 26.79 -1.14
CA ALA A 413 -20.33 27.05 -1.30
C ALA A 413 -20.93 27.75 -0.08
N VAL A 414 -20.63 27.27 1.13
CA VAL A 414 -21.07 27.89 2.40
C VAL A 414 -20.55 29.33 2.49
N GLU A 415 -19.25 29.55 2.26
CA GLU A 415 -18.69 30.90 2.29
C GLU A 415 -19.37 31.82 1.28
N SER A 416 -19.52 31.36 0.03
CA SER A 416 -20.14 32.13 -1.05
C SER A 416 -21.56 32.56 -0.72
N VAL A 417 -22.45 31.61 -0.42
CA VAL A 417 -23.89 31.91 -0.38
C VAL A 417 -24.36 32.42 0.98
N VAL A 418 -23.65 32.12 2.07
CA VAL A 418 -24.01 32.53 3.42
C VAL A 418 -23.24 33.76 3.88
N PHE A 419 -21.92 33.74 3.79
CA PHE A 419 -21.09 34.77 4.43
C PHE A 419 -20.77 35.94 3.50
N LEU A 420 -20.52 35.68 2.21
CA LEU A 420 -20.23 36.71 1.22
C LEU A 420 -21.50 37.32 0.62
N GLN A 421 -22.33 36.50 -0.01
CA GLN A 421 -23.55 36.96 -0.69
C GLN A 421 -24.73 37.18 0.26
N LYS A 422 -24.73 36.48 1.41
CA LYS A 422 -25.82 36.51 2.41
C LYS A 422 -27.19 36.20 1.81
N LYS A 423 -27.23 35.29 0.82
CA LYS A 423 -28.45 34.82 0.16
C LYS A 423 -29.23 33.84 1.04
N TYR A 424 -28.51 33.02 1.82
CA TYR A 424 -29.08 32.03 2.72
C TYR A 424 -28.44 32.08 4.10
N THR A 425 -29.11 31.49 5.08
CA THR A 425 -28.59 31.21 6.42
C THR A 425 -28.05 29.78 6.51
N LEU A 426 -27.16 29.52 7.47
CA LEU A 426 -26.73 28.14 7.78
C LEU A 426 -27.93 27.23 8.11
N ARG A 427 -28.98 27.78 8.74
CA ARG A 427 -30.19 27.04 9.09
C ARG A 427 -30.96 26.58 7.85
N GLU A 428 -31.10 27.44 6.84
CA GLU A 428 -31.75 27.09 5.58
C GLU A 428 -30.96 25.99 4.84
N ILE A 429 -29.63 26.09 4.81
CA ILE A 429 -28.78 25.00 4.30
C ILE A 429 -29.03 23.71 5.08
N ALA A 430 -29.01 23.74 6.41
CA ALA A 430 -29.25 22.54 7.23
C ALA A 430 -30.60 21.88 6.96
N LEU A 431 -31.65 22.67 6.72
CA LEU A 431 -32.97 22.17 6.34
C LEU A 431 -32.97 21.56 4.94
N ALA A 432 -32.30 22.21 3.98
CA ALA A 432 -32.15 21.70 2.62
C ALA A 432 -31.41 20.36 2.58
N LEU A 433 -30.29 20.22 3.32
CA LEU A 433 -29.53 18.97 3.40
C LEU A 433 -30.38 17.82 4.00
N LYS A 434 -31.17 18.11 5.05
CA LYS A 434 -32.08 17.13 5.67
C LYS A 434 -33.20 16.68 4.73
N ALA A 435 -33.64 17.57 3.84
CA ALA A 435 -34.67 17.27 2.86
C ALA A 435 -34.10 16.63 1.58
N ASP A 436 -32.80 16.31 1.52
CA ASP A 436 -32.12 15.88 0.30
C ASP A 436 -32.40 16.84 -0.87
N PHE A 437 -32.41 18.14 -0.55
CA PHE A 437 -32.77 19.28 -1.41
C PHE A 437 -34.22 19.30 -1.96
N ALA A 438 -35.10 18.38 -1.57
CA ALA A 438 -36.50 18.40 -1.99
C ALA A 438 -37.22 19.67 -1.49
N GLY A 439 -37.72 20.50 -2.41
CA GLY A 439 -38.32 21.81 -2.11
C GLY A 439 -37.31 22.94 -1.87
N TYR A 440 -36.01 22.67 -2.10
CA TYR A 440 -34.90 23.63 -1.99
C TYR A 440 -34.07 23.68 -3.28
N GLU A 441 -34.71 23.49 -4.44
CA GLU A 441 -34.03 23.35 -5.74
C GLU A 441 -33.25 24.61 -6.14
N GLU A 442 -33.76 25.80 -5.81
CA GLU A 442 -33.02 27.06 -6.04
C GLU A 442 -31.76 27.14 -5.17
N LEU A 443 -31.87 26.80 -3.89
CA LEU A 443 -30.71 26.77 -2.98
C LEU A 443 -29.67 25.79 -3.50
N ARG A 444 -30.08 24.57 -3.88
CA ARG A 444 -29.15 23.57 -4.47
C ARG A 444 -28.47 24.09 -5.73
N ARG A 445 -29.21 24.75 -6.62
CA ARG A 445 -28.65 25.33 -7.84
C ARG A 445 -27.56 26.36 -7.53
N ASP A 446 -27.76 27.19 -6.51
CA ASP A 446 -26.75 28.18 -6.11
C ASP A 446 -25.53 27.55 -5.46
N LEU A 447 -25.71 26.49 -4.64
CA LEU A 447 -24.60 25.71 -4.10
C LEU A 447 -23.77 25.06 -5.22
N LEU A 448 -24.43 24.47 -6.23
CA LEU A 448 -23.77 23.90 -7.41
C LEU A 448 -23.04 24.95 -8.25
N ALA A 449 -23.57 26.18 -8.30
CA ALA A 449 -22.99 27.30 -9.04
C ALA A 449 -21.83 28.01 -8.29
N ALA A 450 -21.69 27.80 -6.98
CA ALA A 450 -20.56 28.33 -6.23
C ALA A 450 -19.21 27.76 -6.73
N PRO A 451 -18.08 28.44 -6.52
CA PRO A 451 -16.75 27.97 -6.93
C PRO A 451 -16.46 26.51 -6.55
N LYS A 452 -15.71 25.82 -7.41
CA LYS A 452 -15.41 24.39 -7.32
C LYS A 452 -13.91 24.12 -7.45
N TYR A 453 -13.39 23.27 -6.59
CA TYR A 453 -12.01 22.79 -6.58
C TYR A 453 -11.64 22.14 -7.92
N GLY A 454 -10.40 22.33 -8.36
CA GLY A 454 -9.91 21.79 -9.62
C GLY A 454 -10.18 22.67 -10.85
N ASN A 455 -10.68 23.90 -10.65
CA ASN A 455 -10.89 24.89 -11.71
C ASN A 455 -9.94 26.11 -11.61
N ASN A 456 -8.89 26.01 -10.79
CA ASN A 456 -7.96 27.11 -10.51
C ASN A 456 -8.70 28.35 -9.95
N ASP A 457 -9.62 28.10 -9.00
CA ASP A 457 -10.39 29.12 -8.30
C ASP A 457 -9.91 29.18 -6.85
N MET A 458 -9.30 30.32 -6.49
CA MET A 458 -8.66 30.50 -5.18
C MET A 458 -9.62 30.34 -4.00
N LEU A 459 -10.92 30.61 -4.16
CA LEU A 459 -11.89 30.46 -3.07
C LEU A 459 -12.09 28.99 -2.70
N ALA A 460 -12.13 28.10 -3.69
CA ALA A 460 -12.28 26.67 -3.45
C ALA A 460 -10.93 25.99 -3.14
N ASP A 461 -9.87 26.37 -3.85
CA ASP A 461 -8.55 25.75 -3.71
C ASP A 461 -7.94 26.01 -2.32
N GLN A 462 -8.20 27.16 -1.69
CA GLN A 462 -7.76 27.41 -0.31
C GLN A 462 -8.39 26.43 0.70
N TYR A 463 -9.59 25.92 0.44
CA TYR A 463 -10.26 24.98 1.34
C TYR A 463 -9.76 23.55 1.18
N ALA A 464 -9.28 23.19 -0.01
CA ALA A 464 -8.53 21.96 -0.18
C ALA A 464 -7.23 22.01 0.65
N VAL A 465 -6.51 23.14 0.64
CA VAL A 465 -5.30 23.34 1.46
C VAL A 465 -5.65 23.29 2.96
N TRP A 466 -6.67 24.04 3.41
CA TRP A 466 -7.12 24.01 4.79
C TRP A 466 -7.46 22.59 5.28
N TYR A 467 -8.14 21.81 4.43
CA TYR A 467 -8.50 20.43 4.76
C TYR A 467 -7.26 19.53 4.91
N LEU A 468 -6.31 19.62 3.98
CA LEU A 468 -5.03 18.89 4.04
C LEU A 468 -4.27 19.22 5.33
N ASP A 469 -4.09 20.51 5.60
CA ASP A 469 -3.35 21.00 6.77
C ASP A 469 -4.03 20.57 8.08
N THR A 470 -5.36 20.64 8.13
CA THR A 470 -6.14 20.20 9.29
C THR A 470 -6.00 18.70 9.52
N CYS A 471 -6.12 17.87 8.48
CA CYS A 471 -5.88 16.43 8.59
C CYS A 471 -4.46 16.11 9.06
N HIS A 472 -3.45 16.81 8.53
CA HIS A 472 -2.07 16.64 8.96
C HIS A 472 -1.89 16.99 10.44
N GLU A 473 -2.37 18.15 10.87
CA GLU A 473 -2.27 18.61 12.25
C GLU A 473 -2.95 17.66 13.25
N ILE A 474 -4.06 17.05 12.85
CA ILE A 474 -4.80 16.08 13.68
C ILE A 474 -4.01 14.78 13.81
N PHE A 475 -3.62 14.18 12.67
CA PHE A 475 -3.04 12.83 12.67
C PHE A 475 -1.56 12.82 13.08
N ASP A 476 -0.80 13.89 12.89
CA ASP A 476 0.61 13.98 13.29
C ASP A 476 0.81 13.91 14.81
N ARG A 477 -0.25 14.06 15.62
CA ARG A 477 -0.20 13.89 17.09
C ARG A 477 -0.25 12.41 17.52
N TYR A 478 -0.61 11.50 16.62
CA TYR A 478 -0.77 10.08 16.92
C TYR A 478 0.45 9.27 16.45
N ARG A 479 0.64 8.11 17.07
CA ARG A 479 1.72 7.15 16.75
C ARG A 479 1.20 5.71 16.79
N THR A 480 1.80 4.80 16.04
CA THR A 480 1.54 3.35 16.20
C THR A 480 2.06 2.85 17.56
N ALA A 481 1.79 1.58 17.90
CA ALA A 481 2.16 1.02 19.21
C ALA A 481 3.69 0.96 19.43
N ASP A 482 4.45 0.78 18.35
CA ASP A 482 5.92 0.78 18.33
C ASP A 482 6.52 2.18 18.07
N GLY A 483 5.70 3.23 18.12
CA GLY A 483 6.15 4.62 18.04
C GLY A 483 6.31 5.18 16.63
N GLY A 484 5.90 4.43 15.60
CA GLY A 484 5.87 4.90 14.21
C GLY A 484 4.76 5.93 13.93
N ARG A 485 4.84 6.56 12.77
CA ARG A 485 4.01 7.72 12.42
C ARG A 485 2.67 7.29 11.82
N ILE A 486 1.65 8.13 12.01
CA ILE A 486 0.42 8.04 11.23
C ILE A 486 0.58 8.94 10.01
N TYR A 487 0.62 8.35 8.82
CA TYR A 487 0.67 9.09 7.58
C TYR A 487 -0.74 9.44 7.14
N ILE A 488 -0.92 10.64 6.60
CA ILE A 488 -2.15 10.95 5.87
C ILE A 488 -1.93 10.63 4.40
N ALA A 489 -2.96 10.09 3.76
CA ALA A 489 -3.03 9.98 2.31
C ALA A 489 -4.39 10.51 1.86
N MET A 490 -4.44 11.13 0.69
CA MET A 490 -5.68 11.57 0.08
C MET A 490 -6.10 10.53 -0.95
N GLY A 491 -7.08 9.72 -0.60
CA GLY A 491 -7.46 8.56 -1.39
C GLY A 491 -8.75 7.96 -0.89
N SER A 492 -9.27 6.99 -1.62
CA SER A 492 -10.49 6.27 -1.21
C SER A 492 -10.61 4.86 -1.79
N ASN A 493 -9.80 4.50 -2.78
CA ASN A 493 -9.95 3.28 -3.58
C ASN A 493 -11.39 3.21 -4.13
N ILE A 494 -12.15 2.20 -3.71
CA ILE A 494 -13.59 2.06 -3.99
C ILE A 494 -14.47 2.43 -2.79
N SER A 495 -13.87 2.74 -1.64
CA SER A 495 -14.58 3.05 -0.39
C SER A 495 -15.39 4.35 -0.50
N ASN A 496 -15.04 5.27 -1.41
CA ASN A 496 -15.86 6.45 -1.71
C ASN A 496 -17.31 6.10 -2.07
N ILE A 497 -17.57 4.94 -2.68
CA ILE A 497 -18.93 4.50 -3.01
C ILE A 497 -19.71 4.16 -1.73
N ALA A 498 -19.20 3.22 -0.94
CA ALA A 498 -19.88 2.77 0.28
C ALA A 498 -19.98 3.90 1.32
N VAL A 499 -18.90 4.65 1.50
CA VAL A 499 -18.86 5.81 2.40
C VAL A 499 -19.80 6.90 1.90
N GLY A 500 -19.87 7.12 0.59
CA GLY A 500 -20.83 8.03 -0.03
C GLY A 500 -22.28 7.64 0.30
N THR A 501 -22.64 6.36 0.25
CA THR A 501 -24.00 5.92 0.65
C THR A 501 -24.29 6.12 2.15
N ALA A 502 -23.25 6.23 2.97
CA ALA A 502 -23.35 6.48 4.39
C ALA A 502 -23.25 7.98 4.77
N THR A 503 -23.11 8.87 3.79
CA THR A 503 -23.02 10.32 3.98
C THR A 503 -24.16 11.01 3.26
N ALA A 504 -24.95 11.80 3.99
CA ALA A 504 -26.09 12.54 3.47
C ALA A 504 -25.68 13.60 2.43
N ALA A 505 -26.66 14.32 1.90
CA ALA A 505 -26.45 15.51 1.08
C ALA A 505 -25.46 16.48 1.75
N THR A 506 -24.57 17.06 0.95
CA THR A 506 -23.53 17.98 1.41
C THR A 506 -23.64 19.36 0.74
N PRO A 507 -23.08 20.43 1.35
CA PRO A 507 -23.19 21.80 0.81
C PRO A 507 -22.56 22.03 -0.57
N ASP A 508 -21.77 21.09 -1.10
CA ASP A 508 -21.31 21.09 -2.50
C ASP A 508 -22.45 20.85 -3.50
N GLY A 509 -23.63 20.42 -3.03
CA GLY A 509 -24.81 20.13 -3.84
C GLY A 509 -24.96 18.65 -4.24
N ARG A 510 -24.06 17.80 -3.73
CA ARG A 510 -24.04 16.34 -3.91
C ARG A 510 -25.31 15.69 -3.38
#